data_AF-A0A920UPN5-F1
#
_entry.id   AF-A0A920UPN5-F1
#
_cell.length_a   1.000
_cell.length_b   1.000
_cell.length_c   1.000
_cell.angle_alpha   90.00
_cell.angle_beta   90.00
_cell.angle_gamma   90.00
#
_symmetry.space_group_name_H-M   'P 1'
#
loop_
_entity.id
_entity.type
_entity.pdbx_description
1 polymer ?
#
loop_
_entity_poly.entity_id
_entity_poly.type
_entity_poly.pdbx_seq_one_letter_code
_entity_poly.pdbx_strand_id
1 'polypeptide(L)'
;MKQDGKLDFSRGAAFLERQVRAYDPWPGTYANFNNGILKILNAKVMRLSNKDLLHLKDLIAGSIIRLDEFEDIGYVESEKFYKFSKGAMGVVTGDGSVLEIQSVQLPGRKVITAQQLMLNYPEILSLRLT
;
A
#
# COMPACT_ATOMS: atom_id res chain seq x y z
N MET A 1 -12.43 -14.45 15.05
CA MET A 1 -13.03 -13.25 14.44
C MET A 1 -12.12 -12.01 14.45
N LYS A 2 -10.78 -12.15 14.40
CA LYS A 2 -9.85 -11.06 14.00
C LYS A 2 -9.20 -11.32 12.62
N GLN A 3 -9.29 -12.55 12.11
CA GLN A 3 -8.63 -12.95 10.87
C GLN A 3 -9.22 -12.28 9.63
N ASP A 4 -10.49 -11.87 9.66
CA ASP A 4 -11.18 -11.39 8.46
C ASP A 4 -10.56 -10.08 7.93
N GLY A 5 -10.08 -9.19 8.80
CA GLY A 5 -9.50 -7.90 8.40
C GLY A 5 -8.04 -7.92 7.92
N LYS A 6 -7.36 -9.08 7.93
CA LYS A 6 -5.95 -9.14 7.55
C LYS A 6 -5.80 -9.06 6.03
N LEU A 7 -5.02 -8.09 5.55
CA LEU A 7 -4.72 -7.94 4.12
C LEU A 7 -3.69 -8.99 3.69
N ASP A 8 -4.08 -9.85 2.75
CA ASP A 8 -3.20 -10.82 2.09
C ASP A 8 -2.67 -10.23 0.78
N PHE A 9 -1.46 -9.69 0.80
CA PHE A 9 -0.84 -9.06 -0.37
C PHE A 9 -0.52 -10.01 -1.52
N SER A 10 -0.73 -11.33 -1.38
CA SER A 10 -0.72 -12.24 -2.52
C SER A 10 -1.91 -12.03 -3.47
N ARG A 11 -2.96 -11.34 -3.01
CA ARG A 11 -4.10 -10.89 -3.83
C ARG A 11 -3.77 -9.57 -4.52
N GLY A 12 -4.40 -9.32 -5.66
CA GLY A 12 -4.23 -8.07 -6.40
C GLY A 12 -4.74 -6.83 -5.66
N ALA A 13 -4.17 -5.66 -5.97
CA ALA A 13 -4.50 -4.39 -5.32
C ALA A 13 -6.00 -4.05 -5.40
N ALA A 14 -6.68 -4.37 -6.51
CA ALA A 14 -8.12 -4.16 -6.64
C ALA A 14 -8.97 -5.03 -5.71
N PHE A 15 -8.49 -6.22 -5.35
CA PHE A 15 -9.14 -7.03 -4.30
C PHE A 15 -8.95 -6.40 -2.93
N LEU A 16 -7.71 -5.98 -2.63
CA LEU A 16 -7.35 -5.40 -1.34
C LEU A 16 -8.01 -4.05 -1.08
N GLU A 17 -8.07 -3.16 -2.08
CA GLU A 17 -8.76 -1.87 -1.98
C GLU A 17 -10.24 -2.08 -1.63
N ARG A 18 -10.92 -3.01 -2.32
CA ARG A 18 -12.32 -3.35 -2.01
C ARG A 18 -12.48 -3.90 -0.59
N GLN A 19 -11.51 -4.69 -0.11
CA GLN A 19 -11.51 -5.18 1.27
C GLN A 19 -11.37 -4.03 2.27
N VAL A 20 -10.44 -3.08 2.04
CA VAL A 20 -10.27 -1.88 2.88
C VAL A 20 -11.58 -1.09 2.96
N ARG A 21 -12.23 -0.85 1.81
CA ARG A 21 -13.49 -0.11 1.75
C ARG A 21 -14.66 -0.85 2.40
N ALA A 22 -14.73 -2.18 2.24
CA ALA A 22 -15.85 -2.98 2.76
C ALA A 22 -15.78 -3.19 4.27
N TYR A 23 -14.59 -3.15 4.86
CA TYR A 23 -14.38 -3.43 6.28
C TYR A 23 -14.22 -2.16 7.13
N ASP A 24 -14.43 -0.98 6.56
CA ASP A 24 -14.51 0.28 7.31
C ASP A 24 -15.96 0.54 7.79
N PRO A 25 -16.23 0.74 9.11
CA PRO A 25 -15.27 0.78 10.22
C PRO A 25 -15.04 -0.57 10.90
N TRP A 26 -15.86 -1.58 10.63
CA TRP A 26 -15.76 -2.89 11.27
C TRP A 26 -15.73 -4.03 10.24
N PRO A 27 -14.80 -5.00 10.37
CA PRO A 27 -13.81 -5.17 11.44
C PRO A 27 -12.57 -4.26 11.35
N GLY A 28 -12.45 -3.46 10.30
CA GLY A 28 -11.24 -2.72 9.91
C GLY A 28 -10.24 -3.63 9.19
N THR A 29 -9.36 -3.03 8.39
CA THR A 29 -8.25 -3.75 7.72
C THR A 29 -6.91 -3.49 8.36
N TYR A 30 -6.03 -4.49 8.32
CA TYR A 30 -4.69 -4.38 8.87
C TYR A 30 -3.68 -5.28 8.17
N ALA A 31 -2.40 -4.96 8.35
CA ALA A 31 -1.26 -5.80 7.99
C ALA A 31 -0.30 -5.90 9.17
N ASN A 32 0.53 -6.93 9.18
CA ASN A 32 1.68 -6.97 10.08
C ASN A 32 2.73 -5.96 9.61
N PHE A 33 3.27 -5.20 10.56
CA PHE A 33 4.30 -4.20 10.33
C PHE A 33 5.31 -4.24 11.48
N ASN A 34 6.56 -4.60 11.16
CA ASN A 34 7.59 -4.88 12.17
C ASN A 34 7.07 -5.91 13.21
N ASN A 35 7.22 -5.65 14.50
CA ASN A 35 6.70 -6.49 15.59
C ASN A 35 5.25 -6.15 15.99
N GLY A 36 4.50 -5.47 15.12
CA GLY A 36 3.16 -4.96 15.42
C GLY A 36 2.18 -5.06 14.27
N ILE A 37 1.03 -4.40 14.46
CA ILE A 37 -0.02 -4.28 13.47
C ILE A 37 -0.01 -2.85 12.93
N LEU A 38 -0.24 -2.68 11.64
CA LEU A 38 -0.55 -1.39 11.02
C LEU A 38 -1.96 -1.48 10.44
N LYS A 39 -2.88 -0.65 10.94
CA LYS A 39 -4.20 -0.53 10.32
C LYS A 39 -4.08 0.27 9.04
N ILE A 40 -4.68 -0.24 7.97
CA ILE A 40 -4.79 0.45 6.69
C ILE A 40 -6.22 0.94 6.61
N LEU A 41 -6.40 2.26 6.47
CA LEU A 41 -7.70 2.92 6.55
C LEU A 41 -8.18 3.44 5.20
N ASN A 42 -7.25 3.83 4.34
CA ASN A 42 -7.57 4.27 2.99
C ASN A 42 -6.45 3.84 2.04
N ALA A 43 -6.86 3.28 0.90
CA ALA A 43 -5.96 2.79 -0.12
C ALA A 43 -6.58 2.95 -1.51
N LYS A 44 -5.74 2.96 -2.55
CA LYS A 44 -6.17 3.05 -3.94
C LYS A 44 -5.39 2.10 -4.84
N VAL A 45 -6.02 1.71 -5.95
CA VAL A 45 -5.42 0.81 -6.93
C VAL A 45 -4.56 1.61 -7.91
N MET A 46 -3.30 1.24 -7.99
CA MET A 46 -2.33 1.83 -8.92
C MET A 46 -1.98 0.84 -10.03
N ARG A 47 -1.79 1.40 -11.22
CA ARG A 47 -1.23 0.71 -12.38
C ARG A 47 0.08 1.37 -12.79
N LEU A 48 1.08 0.54 -13.01
CA LEU A 48 2.38 0.96 -13.52
C LEU A 48 2.45 0.77 -15.03
N SER A 49 3.28 1.57 -15.69
CA SER A 49 3.70 1.33 -17.06
C SER A 49 4.52 0.03 -17.18
N ASN A 50 4.59 -0.54 -18.40
CA ASN A 50 5.42 -1.73 -18.65
C ASN A 50 6.91 -1.50 -18.33
N LYS A 51 7.41 -0.26 -18.51
CA LYS A 51 8.80 0.12 -18.20
C LYS A 51 9.04 0.03 -16.70
N ASP A 52 8.15 0.56 -15.89
CA ASP A 52 8.27 0.59 -14.43
C ASP A 52 8.01 -0.77 -13.77
N LEU A 53 7.20 -1.63 -14.41
CA LEU A 53 7.06 -3.02 -13.97
C LEU A 53 8.40 -3.78 -13.98
N LEU A 54 9.36 -3.39 -14.84
CA LEU A 54 10.71 -3.96 -14.82
C LEU A 54 11.44 -3.66 -13.51
N HIS A 55 11.18 -2.48 -12.91
CA HIS A 55 11.80 -2.08 -11.63
C HIS A 55 11.22 -2.85 -10.44
N LEU A 56 10.03 -3.46 -10.59
CA LEU A 56 9.42 -4.28 -9.55
C LEU A 56 9.82 -5.77 -9.62
N LYS A 57 10.63 -6.19 -10.59
CA LYS A 57 10.90 -7.62 -10.84
C LYS A 57 11.49 -8.38 -9.65
N ASP A 58 12.31 -7.71 -8.85
CA ASP A 58 12.94 -8.31 -7.68
C ASP A 58 12.13 -8.08 -6.40
N LEU A 59 10.99 -7.40 -6.51
CA LEU A 59 10.06 -7.17 -5.41
C LEU A 59 9.00 -8.24 -5.37
N ILE A 60 8.62 -8.62 -4.15
CA ILE A 60 7.62 -9.64 -3.89
C ILE A 60 6.40 -9.00 -3.23
N ALA A 61 5.28 -9.71 -3.24
CA ALA A 61 4.06 -9.27 -2.56
C ALA A 61 4.34 -8.78 -1.14
N GLY A 62 3.80 -7.61 -0.78
CA GLY A 62 4.02 -6.95 0.50
C GLY A 62 5.24 -6.02 0.57
N SER A 63 6.12 -5.99 -0.45
CA SER A 63 7.22 -5.03 -0.52
C SER A 63 6.71 -3.59 -0.57
N ILE A 64 7.31 -2.71 0.23
CA ILE A 64 6.93 -1.30 0.35
C ILE A 64 7.81 -0.47 -0.59
N ILE A 65 7.18 0.37 -1.41
CA ILE A 65 7.85 1.20 -2.42
C ILE A 65 7.45 2.67 -2.32
N ARG A 66 8.33 3.54 -2.83
CA ARG A 66 8.06 4.96 -3.05
C ARG A 66 7.39 5.17 -4.40
N LEU A 67 6.18 5.70 -4.40
CA LEU A 67 5.47 5.95 -5.66
C LEU A 67 5.99 7.19 -6.39
N ASP A 68 6.66 8.10 -5.68
CA ASP A 68 7.29 9.29 -6.24
C ASP A 68 8.60 9.03 -6.99
N GLU A 69 9.11 7.79 -6.94
CA GLU A 69 10.27 7.34 -7.72
C GLU A 69 9.89 6.79 -9.11
N PHE A 70 8.60 6.68 -9.41
CA PHE A 70 8.10 6.21 -10.71
C PHE A 70 7.59 7.39 -11.56
N GLU A 71 7.96 7.39 -12.83
CA GLU A 71 7.57 8.45 -13.78
C GLU A 71 6.16 8.21 -14.34
N ASP A 72 5.85 6.95 -14.68
CA ASP A 72 4.61 6.57 -15.35
C ASP A 72 3.77 5.62 -14.46
N ILE A 73 3.26 6.17 -13.35
CA ILE A 73 2.32 5.50 -12.45
C ILE A 73 0.96 6.23 -12.43
N GLY A 74 -0.16 5.50 -12.50
CA GLY A 74 -1.48 6.11 -12.63
C GLY A 74 -2.59 5.33 -11.94
N TYR A 75 -3.68 6.02 -11.61
CA TYR A 75 -4.88 5.38 -11.12
C TYR A 75 -5.54 4.59 -12.25
N VAL A 76 -6.03 3.39 -11.93
CA VAL A 76 -6.71 2.52 -12.92
C VAL A 76 -7.89 3.23 -13.60
N GLU A 77 -8.58 4.10 -12.87
CA GLU A 77 -9.80 4.78 -13.35
C GLU A 77 -9.54 5.93 -14.33
N SER A 78 -8.32 6.48 -14.39
CA SER A 78 -8.07 7.73 -15.12
C SER A 78 -7.41 7.58 -16.48
N GLU A 79 -6.92 6.38 -16.85
CA GLU A 79 -6.03 6.11 -18.01
C GLU A 79 -4.83 7.07 -18.17
N LYS A 80 -4.58 7.87 -17.13
CA LYS A 80 -3.59 8.94 -17.07
C LYS A 80 -2.55 8.57 -16.03
N PHE A 81 -1.29 8.66 -16.43
CA PHE A 81 -0.13 8.52 -15.56
C PHE A 81 0.25 9.90 -14.99
N TYR A 82 0.65 9.93 -13.73
CA TYR A 82 1.00 11.14 -13.00
C TYR A 82 2.23 10.91 -12.15
N LYS A 83 3.02 11.98 -11.94
CA LYS A 83 4.04 11.99 -10.91
C LYS A 83 3.39 12.16 -9.54
N PHE A 84 3.72 11.27 -8.60
CA PHE A 84 3.25 11.38 -7.23
C PHE A 84 3.95 12.48 -6.44
N SER A 85 3.27 13.00 -5.42
CA SER A 85 3.89 13.88 -4.43
C SER A 85 4.94 13.10 -3.63
N LYS A 86 5.97 13.82 -3.18
CA LYS A 86 7.10 13.22 -2.46
C LYS A 86 6.63 12.41 -1.24
N GLY A 87 7.06 11.15 -1.13
CA GLY A 87 6.69 10.27 -0.02
C GLY A 87 5.31 9.62 -0.12
N ALA A 88 4.75 9.52 -1.32
CA ALA A 88 3.64 8.60 -1.56
C ALA A 88 4.13 7.14 -1.43
N MET A 89 3.36 6.31 -0.73
CA MET A 89 3.74 4.94 -0.39
C MET A 89 2.85 3.94 -1.13
N GLY A 90 3.46 2.92 -1.71
CA GLY A 90 2.74 1.79 -2.30
C GLY A 90 3.21 0.46 -1.73
N VAL A 91 2.38 -0.56 -1.89
CA VAL A 91 2.70 -1.94 -1.55
C VAL A 91 2.50 -2.81 -2.79
N VAL A 92 3.54 -3.55 -3.17
CA VAL A 92 3.50 -4.50 -4.29
C VAL A 92 2.57 -5.64 -3.96
N THR A 93 1.74 -6.05 -4.90
CA THR A 93 0.76 -7.13 -4.71
C THR A 93 1.04 -8.33 -5.62
N GLY A 94 0.41 -9.47 -5.35
CA GLY A 94 0.75 -10.75 -5.97
C GLY A 94 0.47 -10.87 -7.46
N ASP A 95 -0.31 -9.97 -8.05
CA ASP A 95 -0.55 -9.89 -9.50
C ASP A 95 0.32 -8.81 -10.19
N GLY A 96 1.26 -8.22 -9.47
CA GLY A 96 2.13 -7.14 -9.96
C GLY A 96 1.49 -5.75 -9.95
N SER A 97 0.22 -5.63 -9.55
CA SER A 97 -0.38 -4.31 -9.28
C SER A 97 0.11 -3.73 -7.96
N VAL A 98 -0.07 -2.43 -7.76
CA VAL A 98 0.37 -1.72 -6.56
C VAL A 98 -0.84 -1.16 -5.82
N LEU A 99 -0.86 -1.35 -4.50
CA LEU A 99 -1.82 -0.71 -3.61
C LEU A 99 -1.21 0.57 -3.03
N GLU A 100 -1.65 1.74 -3.47
CA GLU A 100 -1.30 3.01 -2.81
C GLU A 100 -1.94 3.03 -1.43
N ILE A 101 -1.13 3.27 -0.39
CA ILE A 101 -1.63 3.46 0.97
C ILE A 101 -1.73 4.97 1.22
N GLN A 102 -2.91 5.46 1.58
CA GLN A 102 -3.13 6.90 1.80
C GLN A 102 -3.05 7.27 3.28
N SER A 103 -3.73 6.49 4.14
CA SER A 103 -3.76 6.72 5.58
C SER A 103 -3.73 5.42 6.38
N VAL A 104 -3.07 5.51 7.53
CA VAL A 104 -2.77 4.37 8.39
C VAL A 104 -2.89 4.74 9.86
N GLN A 105 -3.00 3.72 10.72
CA GLN A 105 -2.95 3.90 12.17
C GLN A 105 -2.08 2.81 12.83
N LEU A 106 -1.06 3.26 13.56
CA LEU A 106 -0.32 2.42 14.49
C LEU A 106 -1.11 2.26 15.82
N PRO A 107 -1.02 1.10 16.50
CA PRO A 107 -1.69 0.86 17.78
C PRO A 107 -1.36 1.95 18.81
N GLY A 108 -2.39 2.52 19.45
CA GLY A 108 -2.24 3.58 20.43
C GLY A 108 -1.80 4.95 19.85
N ARG A 109 -1.71 5.08 18.53
CA ARG A 109 -1.37 6.34 17.85
C ARG A 109 -2.58 6.91 17.11
N LYS A 110 -2.50 8.22 16.81
CA LYS A 110 -3.45 8.88 15.91
C LYS A 110 -3.27 8.35 14.48
N VAL A 111 -4.30 8.52 13.67
CA VAL A 111 -4.23 8.31 12.22
C VAL A 111 -3.22 9.29 11.63
N ILE A 112 -2.37 8.82 10.72
CA ILE A 112 -1.39 9.62 9.99
C ILE A 112 -1.45 9.28 8.49
N THR A 113 -0.93 10.18 7.65
CA THR A 113 -0.77 9.89 6.22
C THR A 113 0.39 8.92 5.99
N ALA A 114 0.38 8.22 4.86
CA ALA A 114 1.50 7.37 4.48
C ALA A 114 2.82 8.16 4.34
N GLN A 115 2.76 9.39 3.83
CA GLN A 115 3.91 10.29 3.78
C GLN A 115 4.51 10.57 5.16
N GLN A 116 3.65 10.84 6.16
CA GLN A 116 4.10 11.02 7.54
C GLN A 116 4.67 9.73 8.13
N LEU A 117 4.08 8.57 7.81
CA LEU A 117 4.62 7.27 8.24
C LEU A 117 6.05 7.08 7.69
N MET A 118 6.26 7.30 6.40
CA MET A 118 7.57 7.16 5.76
C MET A 118 8.61 8.15 6.31
N LEU A 119 8.19 9.36 6.68
CA LEU A 119 9.08 10.35 7.29
C LEU A 119 9.50 9.92 8.70
N ASN A 120 8.57 9.38 9.49
CA ASN A 120 8.83 8.95 10.86
C ASN A 120 9.59 7.61 10.94
N TYR A 121 9.46 6.76 9.91
CA TYR A 121 10.02 5.42 9.85
C TYR A 121 10.66 5.16 8.48
N PRO A 122 11.76 5.85 8.11
CA PRO A 122 12.37 5.73 6.78
C PRO A 122 12.88 4.31 6.45
N GLU A 123 13.20 3.51 7.46
CA GLU A 123 13.60 2.11 7.34
C GLU A 123 12.50 1.20 6.79
N ILE A 124 11.24 1.66 6.76
CA ILE A 124 10.08 0.92 6.26
C ILE A 124 10.25 0.37 4.84
N LEU A 125 11.05 1.04 4.00
CA LEU A 125 11.31 0.61 2.63
C LEU A 125 12.09 -0.71 2.54
N SER A 126 12.79 -1.08 3.61
CA SER A 126 13.46 -2.37 3.71
C SER A 126 12.55 -3.49 4.25
N LEU A 127 11.32 -3.15 4.65
CA LEU A 127 10.37 -4.05 5.28
C LEU A 127 9.29 -4.52 4.29
N ARG A 128 8.50 -5.50 4.73
CA ARG A 128 7.31 -5.99 4.03
C ARG A 128 6.10 -5.94 4.94
N LEU A 129 4.95 -5.64 4.37
CA LEU A 129 3.66 -5.87 5.00
C LEU A 129 3.23 -7.32 4.77
N THR A 130 2.79 -8.01 5.83
CA THR A 130 2.44 -9.44 5.77
C THR A 130 1.15 -9.80 6.50
#